data_AF-H3RLD3-F1
#
_entry.id   AF-H3RLD3-F1
#
_cell.length_a   1.000
_cell.length_b   1.000
_cell.length_c   1.000
_cell.angle_alpha   90.00
_cell.angle_beta   90.00
_cell.angle_gamma   90.00
#
_symmetry.space_group_name_H-M   'P 1'
#
loop_
_entity.id
_entity.type
_entity.pdbx_description
1 polymer ?
#
loop_
_entity_poly.entity_id
_entity_poly.type
_entity_poly.pdbx_seq_one_letter_code
_entity_poly.pdbx_strand_id
1 'polypeptide(L)'
;MQGLAMVVKPDDKVFPGYFEPGKLKYWTLEHRLLNHRVRIALEEKGGQGWLNGDRGEFIARYPGVRHRPDGIITLDSGAIVAVETERSMKTRARYINIINSHLAASDAGRWHYAMYVMPDDKTKTSLIRLFDSIKTVMRNNVPVPFDTKNREMFLFRTIDELEQAAASGGQ
;
A
#
# COMPACT_ATOMS: atom_id res chain seq x y z
N MET A 1 -18.92 -25.10 -14.45
CA MET A 1 -19.55 -23.99 -13.71
C MET A 1 -18.58 -22.82 -13.76
N GLN A 2 -18.94 -21.67 -14.32
CA GLN A 2 -18.06 -20.49 -14.33
C GLN A 2 -18.03 -19.90 -12.92
N GLY A 3 -16.91 -20.06 -12.22
CA GLY A 3 -16.72 -19.46 -10.90
C GLY A 3 -16.65 -17.94 -11.00
N LEU A 4 -17.16 -17.23 -9.99
CA LEU A 4 -16.94 -15.79 -9.88
C LEU A 4 -15.48 -15.52 -9.47
N ALA A 5 -14.90 -14.44 -9.98
CA ALA A 5 -13.53 -14.06 -9.62
C ALA A 5 -13.42 -13.55 -8.17
N MET A 6 -14.55 -13.19 -7.54
CA MET A 6 -14.63 -12.71 -6.17
C MET A 6 -16.05 -12.84 -5.60
N VAL A 7 -16.17 -12.68 -4.27
CA VAL A 7 -17.45 -12.66 -3.55
C VAL A 7 -18.24 -11.40 -3.92
N VAL A 8 -19.53 -11.58 -4.24
CA VAL A 8 -20.49 -10.48 -4.47
C VAL A 8 -21.12 -10.10 -3.15
N LYS A 9 -21.11 -8.81 -2.82
CA LYS A 9 -21.82 -8.25 -1.67
C LYS A 9 -23.10 -7.52 -2.11
N PRO A 10 -24.12 -7.42 -1.23
CA PRO A 10 -25.37 -6.73 -1.56
C PRO A 10 -25.21 -5.27 -2.00
N ASP A 11 -24.13 -4.61 -1.58
CA ASP A 11 -23.81 -3.21 -1.81
C ASP A 11 -22.78 -2.97 -2.92
N ASP A 12 -22.34 -4.03 -3.62
CA ASP A 12 -21.39 -3.89 -4.73
C ASP A 12 -22.02 -3.08 -5.88
N LYS A 13 -21.40 -1.96 -6.24
CA LYS A 13 -21.88 -1.07 -7.32
C LYS A 13 -21.79 -1.69 -8.72
N VAL A 14 -20.98 -2.73 -8.89
CA VAL A 14 -20.73 -3.41 -10.17
C VAL A 14 -20.60 -4.91 -9.95
N PHE A 15 -21.16 -5.70 -10.87
CA PHE A 15 -21.01 -7.15 -10.84
C PHE A 15 -19.57 -7.54 -11.22
N PRO A 16 -18.90 -8.44 -10.47
CA PRO A 16 -17.53 -8.81 -10.77
C PRO A 16 -17.43 -9.65 -12.05
N GLY A 17 -16.28 -9.59 -12.71
CA GLY A 17 -15.99 -10.45 -13.84
C GLY A 17 -15.95 -11.93 -13.44
N TYR A 18 -16.16 -12.80 -14.43
CA TYR A 18 -16.00 -14.24 -14.27
C TYR A 18 -14.53 -14.61 -14.05
N PHE A 19 -14.30 -15.74 -13.38
CA PHE A 19 -12.97 -16.31 -13.26
C PHE A 19 -12.50 -16.84 -14.62
N GLU A 20 -11.40 -16.27 -15.10
CA GLU A 20 -10.75 -16.67 -16.36
C GLU A 20 -9.35 -17.23 -16.07
N PRO A 21 -9.16 -18.56 -16.06
CA PRO A 21 -7.88 -19.18 -15.72
C PRO A 21 -6.70 -18.64 -16.56
N GLY A 22 -6.91 -18.37 -17.85
CA GLY A 22 -5.88 -17.85 -18.75
C GLY A 22 -5.40 -16.42 -18.44
N LYS A 23 -6.17 -15.66 -17.64
CA LYS A 23 -5.78 -14.33 -17.16
C LYS A 23 -5.01 -14.40 -15.83
N LEU A 24 -4.91 -15.57 -15.23
CA LEU A 24 -4.21 -15.79 -13.97
C LEU A 24 -2.71 -15.95 -14.23
N LYS A 25 -1.91 -15.05 -13.66
CA LYS A 25 -0.45 -15.17 -13.68
C LYS A 25 0.03 -15.44 -12.27
N TYR A 26 0.97 -16.38 -12.10
CA TYR A 26 1.48 -16.81 -10.79
C TYR A 26 1.92 -15.62 -9.92
N TRP A 27 2.70 -14.70 -10.48
CA TRP A 27 3.15 -13.53 -9.72
C TRP A 27 1.98 -12.59 -9.33
N THR A 28 0.92 -12.52 -10.14
CA THR A 28 -0.25 -11.69 -9.81
C THR A 28 -1.05 -12.32 -8.66
N LEU A 29 -1.08 -13.65 -8.55
CA LEU A 29 -1.68 -14.34 -7.41
C LEU A 29 -0.97 -14.03 -6.10
N GLU A 30 0.35 -14.18 -6.08
CA GLU A 30 1.14 -13.93 -4.86
C GLU A 30 1.04 -12.48 -4.40
N HIS A 31 1.04 -11.52 -5.34
CA HIS A 31 0.85 -10.10 -5.00
C HIS A 31 -0.54 -9.84 -4.42
N ARG A 32 -1.59 -10.40 -5.04
CA ARG A 32 -2.96 -10.29 -4.52
C ARG A 32 -3.12 -10.95 -3.16
N LEU A 33 -2.49 -12.10 -2.95
CA LEU A 33 -2.52 -12.80 -1.66
C LEU A 33 -1.85 -11.97 -0.57
N LEU A 34 -0.67 -11.40 -0.84
CA LEU A 34 -0.01 -10.50 0.10
C LEU A 34 -0.89 -9.29 0.42
N ASN A 35 -1.47 -8.65 -0.58
CA ASN A 35 -2.38 -7.52 -0.40
C ASN A 35 -3.61 -7.89 0.46
N HIS A 36 -4.19 -9.06 0.24
CA HIS A 36 -5.31 -9.56 1.07
C HIS A 36 -4.88 -9.83 2.51
N ARG A 37 -3.72 -10.46 2.75
CA ARG A 37 -3.20 -10.70 4.11
C ARG A 37 -2.96 -9.39 4.85
N VAL A 38 -2.34 -8.41 4.18
CA VAL A 38 -2.12 -7.07 4.76
C VAL A 38 -3.44 -6.40 5.11
N ARG A 39 -4.42 -6.42 4.20
CA ARG A 39 -5.74 -5.88 4.48
C ARG A 39 -6.36 -6.52 5.72
N ILE A 40 -6.39 -7.85 5.79
CA ILE A 40 -6.99 -8.59 6.91
C ILE A 40 -6.27 -8.22 8.21
N ALA A 41 -4.94 -8.27 8.24
CA ALA A 41 -4.15 -7.95 9.42
C ALA A 41 -4.34 -6.50 9.92
N LEU A 42 -4.63 -5.55 9.02
CA LEU A 42 -4.94 -4.18 9.39
C LEU A 42 -6.41 -4.03 9.83
N GLU A 43 -7.36 -4.72 9.19
CA GLU A 43 -8.78 -4.73 9.58
C GLU A 43 -8.99 -5.38 10.95
N GLU A 44 -8.27 -6.47 11.27
CA GLU A 44 -8.29 -7.12 12.59
C GLU A 44 -7.81 -6.19 13.72
N LYS A 45 -7.04 -5.16 13.39
CA LYS A 45 -6.57 -4.11 14.31
C LYS A 45 -7.45 -2.87 14.29
N GLY A 46 -8.70 -3.01 13.85
CA GLY A 46 -9.67 -1.91 13.80
C GLY A 46 -9.51 -0.98 12.60
N GLY A 47 -8.64 -1.31 11.65
CA GLY A 47 -8.57 -0.60 10.37
C GLY A 47 -9.86 -0.74 9.57
N GLN A 48 -10.31 0.34 8.95
CA GLN A 48 -11.58 0.38 8.22
C GLN A 48 -11.47 1.11 6.89
N GLY A 49 -12.48 0.90 6.04
CA GLY A 49 -12.64 1.65 4.79
C GLY A 49 -11.58 1.29 3.73
N TRP A 50 -11.14 0.04 3.69
CA TRP A 50 -10.19 -0.43 2.68
C TRP A 50 -10.64 -0.08 1.26
N LEU A 51 -9.83 0.69 0.54
CA LEU A 51 -10.05 1.09 -0.84
C LEU A 51 -8.88 0.62 -1.71
N ASN A 52 -9.14 -0.27 -2.66
CA ASN A 52 -8.14 -0.75 -3.60
C ASN A 52 -7.76 0.35 -4.62
N GLY A 53 -6.47 0.61 -4.80
CA GLY A 53 -6.01 1.73 -5.63
C GLY A 53 -6.13 1.54 -7.14
N ASP A 54 -6.30 0.30 -7.62
CA ASP A 54 -6.52 0.02 -9.05
C ASP A 54 -7.97 0.25 -9.49
N ARG A 55 -8.88 0.55 -8.55
CA ARG A 55 -10.30 0.78 -8.87
C ARG A 55 -10.56 2.20 -9.34
N GLY A 56 -11.54 2.36 -10.24
CA GLY A 56 -12.03 3.69 -10.66
C GLY A 56 -12.51 4.55 -9.50
N GLU A 57 -12.99 3.93 -8.41
CA GLU A 57 -13.33 4.61 -7.17
C GLU A 57 -12.15 5.35 -6.54
N PHE A 58 -10.93 4.79 -6.59
CA PHE A 58 -9.73 5.47 -6.12
C PHE A 58 -9.45 6.72 -6.94
N ILE A 59 -9.53 6.63 -8.27
CA ILE A 59 -9.30 7.76 -9.17
C ILE A 59 -10.32 8.87 -8.90
N ALA A 60 -11.58 8.51 -8.68
CA ALA A 60 -12.64 9.47 -8.36
C ALA A 60 -12.44 10.14 -6.99
N ARG A 61 -11.99 9.39 -5.98
CA ARG A 61 -11.77 9.90 -4.62
C ARG A 61 -10.49 10.73 -4.49
N TYR A 62 -9.46 10.40 -5.27
CA TYR A 62 -8.12 11.02 -5.20
C TYR A 62 -7.67 11.56 -6.56
N PRO A 63 -8.38 12.56 -7.12
CA PRO A 63 -8.01 13.14 -8.41
C PRO A 63 -6.62 13.79 -8.33
N GLY A 64 -5.81 13.60 -9.37
CA GLY A 64 -4.48 14.20 -9.49
C GLY A 64 -3.35 13.43 -8.78
N VAL A 65 -3.65 12.39 -7.99
CA VAL A 65 -2.62 11.51 -7.44
C VAL A 65 -2.01 10.67 -8.56
N ARG A 66 -0.68 10.80 -8.76
CA ARG A 66 0.03 10.19 -9.89
C ARG A 66 0.29 8.70 -9.71
N HIS A 67 0.64 8.28 -8.50
CA HIS A 67 0.90 6.87 -8.16
C HIS A 67 -0.29 6.28 -7.41
N ARG A 68 -0.70 5.07 -7.81
CA ARG A 68 -1.79 4.34 -7.18
C ARG A 68 -1.19 3.32 -6.20
N PRO A 69 -1.46 3.43 -4.89
CA PRO A 69 -1.06 2.42 -3.93
C PRO A 69 -1.89 1.15 -4.09
N ASP A 70 -1.43 0.04 -3.51
CA ASP A 70 -2.16 -1.24 -3.55
C ASP A 70 -3.49 -1.15 -2.77
N GLY A 71 -3.52 -0.30 -1.75
CA GLY A 71 -4.74 0.10 -1.08
C GLY A 71 -4.59 1.31 -0.16
N ILE A 72 -5.72 1.86 0.25
CA ILE A 72 -5.83 2.88 1.30
C ILE A 72 -6.68 2.32 2.42
N ILE A 73 -6.29 2.55 3.66
CA ILE A 73 -7.08 2.19 4.84
C ILE A 73 -6.99 3.29 5.90
N THR A 74 -8.03 3.44 6.71
CA THR A 74 -8.02 4.31 7.88
C THR A 74 -7.82 3.45 9.12
N LEU A 75 -6.77 3.71 9.88
CA LEU A 75 -6.50 3.01 11.14
C LEU A 75 -7.48 3.48 12.24
N ASP A 76 -7.57 2.71 13.31
CA ASP A 76 -8.35 3.03 14.52
C ASP A 76 -8.02 4.41 15.14
N SER A 77 -6.74 4.80 15.06
CA SER A 77 -6.22 6.12 15.43
C SER A 77 -6.74 7.27 14.55
N GLY A 78 -7.47 6.98 13.48
CA GLY A 78 -7.88 7.95 12.44
C GLY A 78 -6.80 8.20 11.38
N ALA A 79 -5.61 7.62 11.53
CA ALA A 79 -4.55 7.78 10.53
C ALA A 79 -4.90 7.06 9.22
N ILE A 80 -5.06 7.82 8.15
CA ILE A 80 -5.13 7.28 6.78
C ILE A 80 -3.75 6.82 6.30
N VAL A 81 -3.67 5.58 5.81
CA VAL A 81 -2.43 4.92 5.35
C VAL A 81 -2.59 4.46 3.91
N ALA A 82 -1.62 4.81 3.06
CA ALA A 82 -1.42 4.19 1.76
C ALA A 82 -0.55 2.94 1.90
N VAL A 83 -1.01 1.81 1.42
CA VAL A 83 -0.33 0.51 1.53
C VAL A 83 0.35 0.17 0.21
N GLU A 84 1.63 -0.20 0.29
CA GLU A 84 2.46 -0.68 -0.82
C GLU A 84 2.94 -2.10 -0.47
N THR A 85 2.40 -3.12 -1.12
CA THR A 85 2.86 -4.50 -0.96
C THR A 85 3.96 -4.81 -1.96
N GLU A 86 5.18 -4.94 -1.46
CA GLU A 86 6.37 -4.97 -2.30
C GLU A 86 7.04 -6.34 -2.22
N ARG A 87 6.93 -7.13 -3.30
CA ARG A 87 7.53 -8.48 -3.38
C ARG A 87 8.90 -8.48 -4.03
N SER A 88 9.22 -7.47 -4.82
CA SER A 88 10.45 -7.40 -5.60
C SER A 88 10.97 -5.98 -5.62
N MET A 89 12.28 -5.80 -5.47
CA MET A 89 12.86 -4.46 -5.48
C MET A 89 12.66 -3.77 -6.82
N LYS A 90 12.05 -2.58 -6.80
CA LYS A 90 11.98 -1.68 -7.94
C LYS A 90 13.32 -0.94 -8.11
N THR A 91 13.51 -0.30 -9.26
CA THR A 91 14.70 0.54 -9.48
C THR A 91 14.67 1.77 -8.57
N ARG A 92 15.85 2.32 -8.25
CA ARG A 92 15.97 3.57 -7.47
C ARG A 92 15.15 4.72 -8.08
N ALA A 93 15.20 4.90 -9.40
CA ALA A 93 14.44 5.92 -10.09
C ALA A 93 12.92 5.72 -9.92
N ARG A 94 12.45 4.47 -9.92
CA ARG A 94 11.03 4.17 -9.68
C ARG A 94 10.63 4.50 -8.26
N TYR A 95 11.45 4.16 -7.25
CA TYR A 95 11.16 4.54 -5.86
C TYR A 95 11.11 6.04 -5.67
N ILE A 96 12.04 6.81 -6.25
CA ILE A 96 12.00 8.29 -6.19
C ILE A 96 10.66 8.83 -6.73
N ASN A 97 10.18 8.29 -7.86
CA ASN A 97 8.89 8.72 -8.42
C ASN A 97 7.70 8.39 -7.49
N ILE A 98 7.70 7.21 -6.88
CA ILE A 98 6.65 6.79 -5.93
C ILE A 98 6.70 7.65 -4.66
N ILE A 99 7.89 7.85 -4.10
CA ILE A 99 8.14 8.70 -2.92
C ILE A 99 7.61 10.12 -3.16
N ASN A 100 7.98 10.74 -4.30
CA ASN A 100 7.50 12.08 -4.67
C ASN A 100 5.97 12.14 -4.74
N SER A 101 5.32 11.09 -5.26
CA SER A 101 3.86 11.03 -5.33
C SER A 101 3.22 10.89 -3.95
N HIS A 102 3.78 10.09 -3.03
CA HIS A 102 3.24 10.00 -1.67
C HIS A 102 3.44 11.28 -0.87
N LEU A 103 4.59 11.94 -1.01
CA LEU A 103 4.86 13.23 -0.38
C LEU A 103 3.83 14.27 -0.84
N ALA A 104 3.59 14.39 -2.14
CA ALA A 104 2.60 15.31 -2.69
C ALA A 104 1.16 14.99 -2.22
N ALA A 105 0.82 13.71 -2.10
CA ALA A 105 -0.50 13.30 -1.60
C ALA A 105 -0.65 13.56 -0.09
N SER A 106 0.42 13.39 0.68
CA SER A 106 0.46 13.73 2.10
C SER A 106 0.33 15.25 2.32
N ASP A 107 1.02 16.06 1.51
CA ASP A 107 0.88 17.52 1.50
C ASP A 107 -0.56 17.98 1.23
N ALA A 108 -1.26 17.25 0.36
CA ALA A 108 -2.66 17.49 0.05
C ALA A 108 -3.65 16.86 1.05
N GLY A 109 -3.17 16.35 2.19
CA GLY A 109 -3.99 15.76 3.26
C GLY A 109 -4.70 14.47 2.85
N ARG A 110 -4.21 13.74 1.83
CA ARG A 110 -4.87 12.52 1.33
C ARG A 110 -4.59 11.30 2.20
N TRP A 111 -3.38 11.20 2.73
CA TRP A 111 -2.98 10.20 3.70
C TRP A 111 -1.80 10.68 4.55
N HIS A 112 -1.70 10.17 5.77
CA HIS A 112 -0.64 10.53 6.71
C HIS A 112 0.62 9.72 6.46
N TYR A 113 0.48 8.42 6.16
CA TYR A 113 1.60 7.50 6.00
C TYR A 113 1.53 6.70 4.70
N ALA A 114 2.69 6.30 4.21
CA ALA A 114 2.85 5.25 3.21
C ALA A 114 3.55 4.04 3.85
N MET A 115 2.85 2.92 3.96
CA MET A 115 3.35 1.69 4.58
C MET A 115 3.76 0.69 3.50
N TYR A 116 5.07 0.46 3.39
CA TYR A 116 5.63 -0.64 2.62
C TYR A 116 5.59 -1.92 3.44
N VAL A 117 4.90 -2.93 2.91
CA VAL A 117 4.82 -4.25 3.51
C VAL A 117 5.54 -5.26 2.63
N MET A 118 6.50 -5.93 3.23
CA MET A 118 7.40 -6.88 2.58
C MET A 118 7.07 -8.32 3.01
N PRO A 119 7.42 -9.34 2.20
CA PRO A 119 7.25 -10.73 2.60
C PRO A 119 8.19 -11.13 3.75
N ASP A 120 9.39 -10.54 3.85
CA ASP A 120 10.41 -10.95 4.81
C ASP A 120 11.36 -9.81 5.25
N ASP A 121 12.17 -10.07 6.28
CA ASP A 121 13.10 -9.09 6.83
C ASP A 121 14.25 -8.73 5.89
N LYS A 122 14.65 -9.66 5.01
CA LYS A 122 15.75 -9.44 4.06
C LYS A 122 15.35 -8.38 3.05
N THR A 123 14.16 -8.48 2.49
CA THR A 123 13.58 -7.55 1.54
C THR A 123 13.24 -6.21 2.21
N LYS A 124 12.72 -6.22 3.45
CA LYS A 124 12.54 -5.02 4.28
C LYS A 124 13.84 -4.25 4.50
N THR A 125 14.89 -4.94 4.94
CA THR A 125 16.21 -4.33 5.17
C THR A 125 16.79 -3.75 3.89
N SER A 126 16.64 -4.46 2.77
CA SER A 126 17.11 -3.99 1.46
C SER A 126 16.39 -2.71 1.00
N LEU A 127 15.08 -2.64 1.24
CA LEU A 127 14.27 -1.47 0.91
C LEU A 127 14.63 -0.26 1.78
N ILE A 128 14.79 -0.46 3.09
CA ILE A 128 15.22 0.59 4.03
C ILE A 128 16.57 1.16 3.57
N ARG A 129 17.56 0.31 3.28
CA ARG A 129 18.88 0.75 2.78
C ARG A 129 18.78 1.53 1.47
N LEU A 130 17.89 1.12 0.56
CA LEU A 130 17.65 1.88 -0.67
C LEU A 130 17.10 3.26 -0.37
N PHE A 131 16.08 3.36 0.49
CA PHE A 131 15.50 4.63 0.91
C PHE A 131 16.55 5.53 1.59
N ASP A 132 17.36 4.99 2.49
CA ASP A 132 18.43 5.72 3.18
C ASP A 132 19.50 6.24 2.20
N SER A 133 19.71 5.53 1.08
CA SER A 133 20.65 5.95 0.05
C SER A 133 20.16 7.13 -0.80
N ILE A 134 18.87 7.46 -0.76
CA ILE A 134 18.27 8.58 -1.49
C ILE A 134 18.53 9.88 -0.72
N LYS A 135 19.24 10.82 -1.33
CA LYS A 135 19.61 12.10 -0.70
C LYS A 135 18.59 13.21 -0.94
N THR A 136 17.89 13.16 -2.06
CA THR A 136 17.05 14.25 -2.55
C THR A 136 15.81 13.69 -3.22
N VAL A 137 14.68 14.33 -2.96
CA VAL A 137 13.36 14.05 -3.53
C VAL A 137 12.75 15.36 -4.04
N MET A 138 11.69 15.29 -4.83
CA MET A 138 10.99 16.46 -5.34
C MET A 138 9.71 16.70 -4.55
N ARG A 139 9.54 17.91 -4.01
CA ARG A 139 8.31 18.36 -3.35
C ARG A 139 7.88 19.68 -3.99
N ASN A 140 6.67 19.74 -4.55
CA ASN A 140 6.18 20.90 -5.31
C ASN A 140 7.15 21.39 -6.42
N ASN A 141 7.74 20.45 -7.16
CA ASN A 141 8.77 20.69 -8.19
C ASN A 141 10.08 21.34 -7.68
N VAL A 142 10.30 21.37 -6.37
CA VAL A 142 11.54 21.82 -5.75
C VAL A 142 12.32 20.61 -5.21
N PRO A 143 13.62 20.46 -5.52
CA PRO A 143 14.45 19.45 -4.89
C PRO A 143 14.61 19.76 -3.39
N VAL A 144 14.28 18.79 -2.54
CA VAL A 144 14.44 18.90 -1.08
C VAL A 144 15.22 17.71 -0.54
N PRO A 145 15.98 17.87 0.56
CA PRO A 145 16.65 16.75 1.22
C PRO A 145 15.66 15.66 1.63
N PHE A 146 15.98 14.40 1.38
CA PHE A 146 15.20 13.27 1.90
C PHE A 146 15.66 12.90 3.32
N ASP A 147 15.52 13.88 4.21
CA ASP A 147 15.91 13.81 5.62
C ASP A 147 14.83 13.18 6.50
N THR A 148 15.07 13.13 7.81
CA THR A 148 14.15 12.52 8.80
C THR A 148 12.70 13.02 8.64
N LYS A 149 12.50 14.32 8.41
CA LYS A 149 11.17 14.91 8.26
C LYS A 149 10.46 14.44 6.99
N ASN A 150 11.18 14.37 5.87
CA ASN A 150 10.59 13.86 4.62
C ASN A 150 10.48 12.33 4.59
N ARG A 151 11.14 11.64 5.54
CA ARG A 151 11.21 10.19 5.61
C ARG A 151 10.21 9.58 6.58
N GLU A 152 9.85 10.26 7.66
CA GLU A 152 9.05 9.71 8.77
C GLU A 152 7.66 9.22 8.33
N MET A 153 7.12 9.75 7.23
CA MET A 153 5.85 9.28 6.68
C MET A 153 5.93 7.87 6.06
N PHE A 154 7.13 7.35 5.80
CA PHE A 154 7.34 6.05 5.17
C PHE A 154 7.59 4.98 6.22
N LEU A 155 6.63 4.08 6.38
CA LEU A 155 6.67 2.96 7.33
C LEU A 155 7.11 1.70 6.59
N PHE A 156 7.94 0.88 7.23
CA PHE A 156 8.38 -0.41 6.69
C PHE A 156 7.98 -1.51 7.65
N ARG A 157 7.29 -2.54 7.14
CA ARG A 157 6.86 -3.71 7.91
C ARG A 157 7.06 -4.98 7.09
N THR A 158 7.19 -6.12 7.76
CA THR A 158 6.89 -7.42 7.15
C THR A 158 5.43 -7.77 7.34
N ILE A 159 4.93 -8.71 6.55
CA ILE A 159 3.59 -9.27 6.78
C ILE A 159 3.51 -9.94 8.16
N ASP A 160 4.55 -10.65 8.59
CA ASP A 160 4.59 -11.32 9.90
C ASP A 160 4.52 -10.30 11.05
N GLU A 161 5.19 -9.15 10.96
CA GLU A 161 5.05 -8.06 11.94
C GLU A 161 3.62 -7.52 12.02
N LEU A 162 2.91 -7.47 10.88
CA LEU A 162 1.51 -7.08 10.86
C LEU A 162 0.58 -8.16 11.42
N GLU A 163 0.85 -9.44 11.20
CA GLU A 163 -0.02 -10.49 11.72
C GLU A 163 0.21 -10.73 13.23
N GLN A 164 1.46 -10.67 13.70
CA GLN A 164 1.80 -10.96 15.09
C GLN A 164 1.42 -9.85 16.07
N ALA A 165 1.40 -8.59 15.65
CA ALA A 165 1.07 -7.46 16.51
C ALA A 165 -0.41 -7.43 16.98
N ALA A 166 -1.24 -8.42 16.61
CA ALA A 166 -2.56 -8.62 17.19
C ALA A 166 -2.54 -9.30 18.58
N ALA A 167 -1.41 -9.88 19.02
CA ALA A 167 -1.35 -10.75 20.20
C ALA A 167 -1.03 -10.04 21.54
N SER A 168 -0.69 -8.75 21.55
CA SER A 168 -0.19 -8.05 22.76
C SER A 168 -1.20 -7.12 23.45
N GLY A 169 -2.48 -7.15 23.07
CA GLY A 169 -3.53 -6.26 23.59
C GLY A 169 -4.38 -6.81 24.75
N GLY A 170 -3.90 -7.79 25.50
CA GLY A 170 -4.67 -8.41 26.59
C GLY A 170 -3.82 -8.81 27.79
N GLN A 171 -3.53 -7.83 28.66
CA GLN A 171 -3.28 -8.04 30.09
C GLN A 171 -3.89 -6.88 30.88
#